data_AF-A0ABD5XXS4-F1
#
_entry.id   AF-A0ABD5XXS4-F1
#
_cell.length_a   1.000
_cell.length_b   1.000
_cell.length_c   1.000
_cell.angle_alpha   90.00
_cell.angle_beta   90.00
_cell.angle_gamma   90.00
#
_symmetry.space_group_name_H-M   'P 1'
#
loop_
_entity.id
_entity.type
_entity.pdbx_description
1 polymer ?
#
loop_
_entity_poly.entity_id
_entity_poly.type
_entity_poly.pdbx_seq_one_letter_code
_entity_poly.pdbx_strand_id
1 'polypeptide(L)'
;MYEQSLTYVLLAYVPAVTGLALVADPMVRYVFGADYLGAVPVVQVYGGFILVNAVNKVTSDGLDYLGRARSRAIIKTAMAVANVILNLLLIPVFGVTGAAIATVITYTVYTGANVYFMHQELTLSPGRVLRPFGVVCLVTVGMAAAVWFALQYVSGLPTLFGAVGVGVAVWGLLSVAGGVLDPREVARLLG
;
A
#
# COMPACT_ATOMS: atom_id res chain seq x y z
N MET A 1 -12.63 14.54 -8.98
CA MET A 1 -12.00 13.37 -9.63
C MET A 1 -10.70 12.96 -8.95
N TYR A 2 -9.65 13.79 -8.86
CA TYR A 2 -8.38 13.43 -8.18
C TYR A 2 -8.54 12.99 -6.71
N GLU A 3 -9.29 13.75 -5.90
CA GLU A 3 -9.53 13.41 -4.48
C GLU A 3 -10.28 12.08 -4.29
N GLN A 4 -11.22 11.76 -5.21
CA GLN A 4 -11.96 10.50 -5.20
C GLN A 4 -11.04 9.33 -5.61
N SER A 5 -10.23 9.50 -6.66
CA SER A 5 -9.25 8.49 -7.08
C SER A 5 -8.25 8.19 -5.96
N LEU A 6 -7.73 9.21 -5.27
CA LEU A 6 -6.82 9.04 -4.15
C LEU A 6 -7.50 8.30 -3.00
N THR A 7 -8.75 8.64 -2.69
CA THR A 7 -9.53 7.96 -1.64
C THR A 7 -9.73 6.49 -1.96
N TYR A 8 -10.12 6.15 -3.18
CA TYR A 8 -10.31 4.75 -3.59
C TYR A 8 -9.01 3.96 -3.58
N VAL A 9 -7.90 4.58 -4.00
CA VAL A 9 -6.57 3.97 -3.91
C VAL A 9 -6.21 3.69 -2.46
N LEU A 10 -6.35 4.66 -1.55
CA LEU A 10 -6.04 4.45 -0.13
C LEU A 10 -6.96 3.39 0.50
N LEU A 11 -8.26 3.39 0.17
CA LEU A 11 -9.22 2.42 0.68
C LEU A 11 -8.94 0.98 0.22
N ALA A 12 -8.38 0.80 -0.97
CA ALA A 12 -7.97 -0.52 -1.45
C ALA A 12 -6.59 -0.92 -0.90
N TYR A 13 -5.60 -0.05 -1.03
CA TYR A 13 -4.20 -0.40 -0.79
C TYR A 13 -3.81 -0.43 0.69
N VAL A 14 -4.38 0.42 1.56
CA VAL A 14 -4.05 0.39 2.99
C VAL A 14 -4.48 -0.93 3.63
N PRO A 15 -5.75 -1.39 3.51
CA PRO A 15 -6.14 -2.69 4.03
C PRO A 15 -5.38 -3.85 3.38
N ALA A 16 -5.17 -3.81 2.07
CA ALA A 16 -4.43 -4.87 1.38
C ALA A 16 -3.00 -5.04 1.91
N VAL A 17 -2.28 -3.94 2.14
CA VAL A 17 -0.92 -3.96 2.69
C VAL A 17 -0.90 -4.45 4.13
N THR A 18 -1.85 -4.01 4.96
CA THR A 18 -1.98 -4.51 6.34
C THR A 18 -2.29 -6.00 6.37
N GLY A 19 -3.23 -6.46 5.54
CA GLY A 19 -3.56 -7.88 5.40
C GLY A 19 -2.36 -8.70 4.97
N LEU A 20 -1.63 -8.26 3.93
CA LEU A 20 -0.41 -8.91 3.45
C LEU A 20 0.65 -9.00 4.55
N ALA A 21 0.86 -7.93 5.32
CA ALA A 21 1.85 -7.91 6.39
C ALA A 21 1.50 -8.89 7.53
N LEU A 22 0.21 -9.04 7.85
CA LEU A 22 -0.28 -9.98 8.87
C LEU A 22 -0.14 -11.44 8.41
N VAL A 23 -0.47 -11.73 7.15
CA VAL A 23 -0.41 -13.11 6.62
C VAL A 23 0.98 -13.51 6.12
N ALA A 24 1.97 -12.60 6.12
CA ALA A 24 3.28 -12.83 5.55
C ALA A 24 3.99 -14.06 6.14
N ASP A 25 4.00 -14.23 7.46
CA ASP A 25 4.63 -15.39 8.13
C ASP A 25 3.99 -16.73 7.71
N PRO A 26 2.67 -16.96 7.92
CA PRO A 26 2.06 -18.22 7.52
C PRO A 26 2.09 -18.43 6.00
N MET A 27 1.94 -17.38 5.20
CA MET A 27 2.08 -17.48 3.74
C MET A 27 3.45 -18.00 3.35
N VAL A 28 4.52 -17.37 3.84
CA VAL A 28 5.88 -17.80 3.50
C VAL A 28 6.14 -19.21 4.02
N ARG A 29 5.73 -19.51 5.25
CA ARG A 29 5.91 -20.84 5.86
C ARG A 29 5.23 -21.95 5.08
N TYR A 30 3.96 -21.79 4.71
CA TYR A 30 3.18 -22.86 4.09
C TYR A 30 3.40 -22.98 2.58
N VAL A 31 3.79 -21.89 1.89
CA VAL A 31 4.05 -21.91 0.44
C VAL A 31 5.49 -22.29 0.13
N PHE A 32 6.45 -21.71 0.84
CA PHE A 32 7.89 -21.86 0.53
C PHE A 32 8.62 -22.73 1.54
N GLY A 33 8.08 -22.92 2.75
CA GLY A 33 8.71 -23.70 3.81
C GLY A 33 9.44 -22.84 4.85
N ALA A 34 9.86 -23.49 5.94
CA ALA A 34 10.48 -22.82 7.09
C ALA A 34 11.84 -22.17 6.75
N ASP A 35 12.57 -22.71 5.77
CA ASP A 35 13.88 -22.19 5.36
C ASP A 35 13.79 -20.80 4.73
N TYR A 36 12.59 -20.40 4.26
CA TYR A 36 12.34 -19.11 3.64
C TYR A 36 11.78 -18.06 4.61
N LEU A 37 11.66 -18.36 5.91
CA LEU A 37 11.12 -17.40 6.89
C LEU A 37 11.92 -16.09 6.98
N GLY A 38 13.21 -16.10 6.59
CA GLY A 38 14.00 -14.87 6.43
C GLY A 38 13.43 -13.88 5.40
N ALA A 39 12.53 -14.30 4.51
CA ALA A 39 11.84 -13.44 3.55
C ALA A 39 10.61 -12.72 4.15
N VAL A 40 10.12 -13.13 5.32
CA VAL A 40 8.92 -12.53 5.94
C VAL A 40 9.08 -11.02 6.15
N PRO A 41 10.20 -10.52 6.74
CA PRO A 41 10.41 -9.08 6.88
C PRO A 41 10.48 -8.36 5.53
N VAL A 42 11.04 -9.00 4.50
CA VAL A 42 11.12 -8.45 3.15
C VAL A 42 9.72 -8.24 2.57
N VAL A 43 8.85 -9.23 2.68
CA VAL A 43 7.44 -9.15 2.22
C VAL A 43 6.69 -8.05 2.97
N GLN A 44 6.86 -7.95 4.29
CA GLN A 44 6.22 -6.92 5.11
C GLN A 44 6.68 -5.51 4.71
N VAL A 45 7.98 -5.31 4.53
CA VAL A 45 8.55 -4.01 4.12
C VAL A 45 8.10 -3.64 2.69
N TYR A 46 8.12 -4.60 1.75
CA TYR A 46 7.64 -4.37 0.39
C TYR A 46 6.13 -4.11 0.33
N GLY A 47 5.34 -4.65 1.25
CA GLY A 47 3.94 -4.27 1.42
C GLY A 47 3.80 -2.75 1.56
N GLY A 48 4.60 -2.12 2.43
CA GLY A 48 4.62 -0.66 2.58
C GLY A 48 4.98 0.09 1.30
N PHE A 49 5.94 -0.42 0.52
CA PHE A 49 6.30 0.15 -0.78
C PHE A 49 5.13 0.18 -1.77
N ILE A 50 4.28 -0.86 -1.79
CA ILE A 50 3.14 -0.94 -2.71
C ILE A 50 2.16 0.24 -2.49
N LEU A 51 1.90 0.61 -1.23
CA LEU A 51 1.06 1.76 -0.89
C LEU A 51 1.66 3.06 -1.41
N VAL A 52 2.94 3.28 -1.16
CA VAL A 52 3.68 4.48 -1.60
C VAL A 52 3.67 4.58 -3.13
N ASN A 53 3.92 3.47 -3.82
CA ASN A 53 3.94 3.42 -5.27
C ASN A 53 2.55 3.68 -5.89
N ALA A 54 1.47 3.22 -5.25
CA ALA A 54 0.11 3.48 -5.71
C ALA A 54 -0.22 4.98 -5.69
N VAL A 55 0.14 5.68 -4.60
CA VAL A 55 -0.01 7.15 -4.50
C VAL A 55 0.85 7.86 -5.55
N ASN A 56 2.08 7.39 -5.72
CA ASN A 56 2.99 7.96 -6.70
C ASN A 56 2.44 7.89 -8.12
N LYS A 57 1.88 6.74 -8.52
CA LYS A 57 1.34 6.54 -9.87
C LYS A 57 0.22 7.51 -10.21
N VAL A 58 -0.73 7.70 -9.29
CA VAL A 58 -1.83 8.67 -9.47
C VAL A 58 -1.30 10.11 -9.54
N THR A 59 -0.30 10.43 -8.72
CA THR A 59 0.29 11.77 -8.67
C THR A 59 1.16 12.07 -9.90
N SER A 60 1.94 11.09 -10.35
CA SER A 60 2.86 11.23 -11.48
C SER A 60 2.14 11.51 -12.78
N ASP A 61 1.05 10.79 -13.02
CA ASP A 61 0.32 10.87 -14.27
C ASP A 61 -0.32 12.27 -14.38
N GLY A 62 -0.89 12.78 -13.27
CA GLY A 62 -1.41 14.16 -13.21
C GLY A 62 -0.34 15.23 -13.46
N LEU A 63 0.88 15.06 -12.93
CA LEU A 63 1.98 16.00 -13.15
C LEU A 63 2.51 15.99 -14.59
N ASP A 64 2.46 14.84 -15.27
CA ASP A 64 2.85 14.73 -16.68
C ASP A 64 1.90 15.52 -17.57
N TYR A 65 0.59 15.45 -17.30
CA TYR A 65 -0.40 16.29 -17.98
C TYR A 65 -0.19 17.80 -17.72
N LEU A 66 0.39 18.16 -16.59
CA LEU A 66 0.73 19.55 -16.23
C LEU A 66 2.11 20.01 -16.76
N GLY A 67 2.80 19.20 -17.57
CA GLY A 67 4.08 19.57 -18.18
C GLY A 67 5.29 19.52 -17.23
N ARG A 68 5.15 18.92 -16.03
CA ARG A 68 6.21 18.84 -15.00
C ARG A 68 7.10 17.60 -15.13
N ALA A 69 7.03 16.87 -16.24
CA ALA A 69 7.78 15.63 -16.49
C ALA A 69 9.31 15.79 -16.28
N ARG A 70 9.88 16.93 -16.68
CA ARG A 70 11.32 17.19 -16.53
C ARG A 70 11.77 17.25 -15.06
N SER A 71 11.02 17.95 -14.21
CA SER A 71 11.30 18.03 -12.77
C SER A 71 11.20 16.65 -12.13
N ARG A 72 10.18 15.86 -12.51
CA ARG A 72 10.02 14.48 -12.03
C ARG A 72 11.18 13.58 -12.43
N ALA A 73 11.65 13.69 -13.67
CA ALA A 73 12.78 12.91 -14.15
C ALA A 73 14.04 13.19 -13.33
N ILE A 74 14.33 14.45 -13.02
CA ILE A 74 15.48 14.84 -12.19
C ILE A 74 15.40 14.21 -10.80
N ILE A 75 14.24 14.31 -10.14
CA ILE A 75 14.06 13.75 -8.79
C ILE A 75 14.13 12.22 -8.83
N LYS A 76 13.53 11.59 -9.85
CA LYS A 76 13.59 10.13 -10.02
C LYS A 76 15.04 9.65 -10.18
N THR A 77 15.84 10.35 -10.97
CA THR A 77 17.27 10.05 -11.13
C THR A 77 18.02 10.23 -9.81
N ALA A 78 17.79 11.32 -9.08
CA ALA A 78 18.41 11.55 -7.77
C ALA A 78 18.04 10.43 -6.77
N MET A 79 16.78 9.99 -6.76
CA MET A 79 16.31 8.90 -5.91
C MET A 79 16.84 7.53 -6.33
N ALA A 80 17.09 7.30 -7.62
CA ALA A 80 17.77 6.09 -8.08
C ALA A 80 19.21 6.02 -7.57
N VAL A 81 19.95 7.14 -7.64
CA VAL A 81 21.32 7.23 -7.09
C VAL A 81 21.30 7.02 -5.57
N ALA A 82 20.39 7.71 -4.86
CA ALA A 82 20.23 7.52 -3.42
C ALA A 82 19.88 6.06 -3.06
N ASN A 83 19.09 5.37 -3.90
CA ASN A 83 18.72 3.98 -3.67
C ASN A 83 19.93 3.05 -3.79
N VAL A 84 20.80 3.27 -4.78
CA VAL A 84 22.06 2.52 -4.89
C VAL A 84 22.94 2.75 -3.67
N ILE A 85 23.10 4.00 -3.22
CA ILE A 85 23.88 4.34 -2.02
C ILE A 85 23.30 3.64 -0.78
N LEU A 86 21.99 3.74 -0.56
CA LEU A 86 21.33 3.08 0.56
C LEU A 86 21.45 1.56 0.50
N ASN A 87 21.36 0.95 -0.69
CA ASN A 87 21.61 -0.48 -0.85
C ASN A 87 23.03 -0.85 -0.41
N LEU A 88 24.05 -0.10 -0.84
CA LEU A 88 25.44 -0.34 -0.45
C LEU A 88 25.66 -0.21 1.07
N LEU A 89 24.91 0.65 1.75
CA LEU A 89 25.00 0.84 3.20
C LEU A 89 24.18 -0.16 4.00
N LEU A 90 22.97 -0.51 3.54
CA LEU A 90 22.00 -1.30 4.31
C LEU A 90 22.10 -2.80 4.06
N ILE A 91 22.52 -3.25 2.87
CA ILE A 91 22.66 -4.68 2.57
C ILE A 91 23.70 -5.36 3.49
N PRO A 92 24.88 -4.78 3.78
CA PRO A 92 25.84 -5.41 4.68
C PRO A 92 25.32 -5.60 6.11
N VAL A 93 24.41 -4.75 6.57
CA VAL A 93 23.90 -4.76 7.95
C VAL A 93 22.59 -5.57 8.07
N PHE A 94 21.69 -5.44 7.09
CA PHE A 94 20.32 -5.98 7.14
C PHE A 94 20.02 -7.00 6.03
N GLY A 95 21.01 -7.37 5.22
CA GLY A 95 20.85 -8.29 4.10
C GLY A 95 19.79 -7.82 3.08
N VAL A 96 18.99 -8.75 2.59
CA VAL A 96 17.91 -8.48 1.61
C VAL A 96 16.84 -7.53 2.18
N THR A 97 16.58 -7.59 3.49
CA THR A 97 15.66 -6.65 4.15
C THR A 97 16.17 -5.21 4.06
N GLY A 98 17.49 -5.01 4.11
CA GLY A 98 18.12 -3.71 3.89
C GLY A 98 17.83 -3.13 2.51
N ALA A 99 17.84 -3.97 1.47
CA ALA A 99 17.48 -3.57 0.11
C ALA A 99 16.00 -3.17 -0.02
N ALA A 100 15.12 -3.90 0.67
CA ALA A 100 13.70 -3.54 0.75
C ALA A 100 13.50 -2.17 1.42
N ILE A 101 14.16 -1.95 2.57
CA ILE A 101 14.11 -0.67 3.30
C ILE A 101 14.62 0.49 2.44
N ALA A 102 15.75 0.32 1.75
CA ALA A 102 16.30 1.32 0.83
C ALA A 102 15.26 1.73 -0.22
N THR A 103 14.52 0.76 -0.76
CA THR A 103 13.48 0.97 -1.77
C THR A 103 12.28 1.72 -1.21
N VAL A 104 11.79 1.36 -0.01
CA VAL A 104 10.70 2.09 0.64
C VAL A 104 11.09 3.55 0.89
N ILE A 105 12.29 3.79 1.43
CA ILE A 105 12.77 5.15 1.74
C ILE A 105 12.82 6.01 0.49
N THR A 106 13.49 5.56 -0.57
CA THR A 106 13.66 6.39 -1.77
C THR A 106 12.35 6.64 -2.50
N TYR A 107 11.45 5.65 -2.54
CA TYR A 107 10.12 5.88 -3.12
C TYR A 107 9.26 6.78 -2.26
N THR A 108 9.37 6.73 -0.94
CA THR A 108 8.62 7.63 -0.05
C THR A 108 9.04 9.07 -0.29
N VAL A 109 10.35 9.34 -0.39
CA VAL A 109 10.88 10.67 -0.70
C VAL A 109 10.46 11.12 -2.11
N TYR A 110 10.56 10.24 -3.11
CA TYR A 110 10.12 10.53 -4.48
C TYR A 110 8.64 10.91 -4.55
N THR A 111 7.80 10.11 -3.90
CA THR A 111 6.34 10.31 -3.86
C THR A 111 5.98 11.58 -3.13
N GLY A 112 6.61 11.85 -1.97
CA GLY A 112 6.41 13.08 -1.21
C GLY A 112 6.77 14.33 -2.03
N ALA A 113 7.86 14.28 -2.79
CA ALA A 113 8.23 15.36 -3.69
C ALA A 113 7.18 15.57 -4.80
N ASN A 114 6.68 14.51 -5.43
CA ASN A 114 5.62 14.60 -6.43
C ASN A 114 4.32 15.17 -5.85
N VAL A 115 3.92 14.73 -4.65
CA VAL A 115 2.73 15.24 -3.95
C VAL A 115 2.90 16.73 -3.62
N TYR A 116 4.08 17.15 -3.19
CA TYR A 116 4.38 18.55 -2.93
C TYR A 116 4.23 19.41 -4.19
N PHE A 117 4.78 18.99 -5.33
CA PHE A 117 4.59 19.70 -6.61
C PHE A 117 3.12 19.73 -7.04
N MET A 118 2.39 18.63 -6.83
CA MET A 118 0.96 18.59 -7.13
C MET A 118 0.16 19.58 -6.25
N HIS A 119 0.48 19.68 -4.97
CA HIS A 119 -0.18 20.61 -4.05
C HIS A 119 0.12 22.09 -4.39
N GLN A 120 1.26 22.39 -5.03
CA GLN A 120 1.51 23.74 -5.52
C GLN A 120 0.62 24.12 -6.71
N GLU A 121 0.17 23.14 -7.50
CA GLU A 121 -0.67 23.34 -8.68
C GLU A 121 -2.17 23.17 -8.37
N LEU A 122 -2.52 22.44 -7.30
CA LEU A 122 -3.89 22.18 -6.88
C LEU A 122 -4.10 22.61 -5.42
N THR A 123 -4.97 23.59 -5.19
CA THR A 123 -5.43 23.97 -3.84
C THR A 123 -6.26 22.84 -3.23
N LEU A 124 -5.63 21.95 -2.50
CA LEU A 124 -6.33 20.84 -1.81
C LEU A 124 -6.95 21.35 -0.50
N SER A 125 -8.24 21.07 -0.32
CA SER A 125 -8.97 21.44 0.89
C SER A 125 -8.81 20.36 1.99
N PRO A 126 -8.20 20.67 3.16
CA PRO A 126 -7.89 19.65 4.19
C PRO A 126 -9.12 18.93 4.76
N GLY A 127 -10.28 19.62 4.79
CA GLY A 127 -11.51 19.12 5.40
C GLY A 127 -12.21 18.01 4.62
N ARG A 128 -11.94 17.84 3.32
CA ARG A 128 -12.55 16.77 2.50
C ARG A 128 -11.79 15.44 2.52
N VAL A 129 -10.54 15.46 2.98
CA VAL A 129 -9.66 14.27 3.05
C VAL A 129 -9.77 13.55 4.41
N LEU A 130 -10.06 14.29 5.47
CA LEU A 130 -10.04 13.77 6.84
C LEU A 130 -11.12 12.71 7.10
N ARG A 131 -12.34 12.90 6.57
CA ARG A 131 -13.44 11.94 6.75
C ARG A 131 -13.16 10.61 6.02
N PRO A 132 -12.78 10.59 4.73
CA PRO A 132 -12.36 9.35 4.06
C PRO A 132 -11.20 8.65 4.76
N PHE A 133 -10.21 9.40 5.23
CA PHE A 133 -9.07 8.84 5.96
C PHE A 133 -9.50 8.10 7.25
N GLY A 134 -10.39 8.72 8.03
CA GLY A 134 -10.94 8.07 9.24
C GLY A 134 -11.68 6.77 8.94
N VAL A 135 -12.44 6.72 7.84
CA VAL A 135 -13.13 5.49 7.41
C VAL A 135 -12.13 4.44 6.94
N VAL A 136 -11.10 4.80 6.17
CA VAL A 136 -10.05 3.86 5.74
C VAL A 136 -9.35 3.26 6.95
N CYS A 137 -9.00 4.07 7.96
CA CYS A 137 -8.40 3.56 9.20
C CYS A 137 -9.34 2.57 9.91
N LEU A 138 -10.62 2.91 10.05
CA LEU A 138 -11.61 2.05 10.73
C LEU A 138 -11.82 0.72 10.00
N VAL A 139 -11.97 0.76 8.67
CA VAL A 139 -12.08 -0.42 7.81
C VAL A 139 -10.82 -1.29 7.93
N THR A 140 -9.63 -0.66 7.88
CA THR A 140 -8.35 -1.37 8.00
C THR A 140 -8.23 -2.05 9.36
N VAL A 141 -8.56 -1.36 10.45
CA VAL A 141 -8.48 -1.92 11.82
C VAL A 141 -9.47 -3.06 11.99
N GLY A 142 -10.72 -2.90 11.53
CA GLY A 142 -11.72 -3.97 11.61
C GLY A 142 -11.32 -5.21 10.80
N MET A 143 -10.82 -5.01 9.58
CA MET A 143 -10.29 -6.08 8.75
C MET A 143 -9.07 -6.75 9.40
N ALA A 144 -8.12 -5.97 9.90
CA ALA A 144 -6.91 -6.47 10.54
C ALA A 144 -7.23 -7.30 11.78
N ALA A 145 -8.18 -6.87 12.61
CA ALA A 145 -8.63 -7.63 13.78
C ALA A 145 -9.26 -8.96 13.37
N ALA A 146 -10.10 -8.97 12.33
CA ALA A 146 -10.71 -10.20 11.82
C ALA A 146 -9.68 -11.18 11.25
N VAL A 147 -8.71 -10.67 10.47
CA VAL A 147 -7.60 -11.48 9.94
C VAL A 147 -6.74 -12.01 11.08
N TRP A 148 -6.35 -11.17 12.04
CA TRP A 148 -5.54 -11.58 13.19
C TRP A 148 -6.21 -12.69 14.01
N PHE A 149 -7.53 -12.58 14.22
CA PHE A 149 -8.30 -13.64 14.87
C PHE A 149 -8.35 -14.92 14.02
N ALA A 150 -8.61 -14.80 12.71
CA ALA A 150 -8.63 -15.95 11.80
C ALA A 150 -7.26 -16.65 11.71
N LEU A 151 -6.16 -15.91 11.82
CA LEU A 151 -4.79 -16.45 11.81
C LEU A 151 -4.52 -17.44 12.94
N GLN A 152 -5.22 -17.34 14.08
CA GLN A 152 -5.08 -18.31 15.18
C GLN A 152 -5.55 -19.72 14.82
N TYR A 153 -6.35 -19.85 13.76
CA TYR A 153 -6.91 -21.12 13.29
C TYR A 153 -6.21 -21.63 12.02
N VAL A 154 -5.16 -20.95 11.56
CA VAL A 154 -4.43 -21.36 10.35
C VAL A 154 -3.52 -22.54 10.68
N SER A 155 -3.81 -23.69 10.05
CA SER A 155 -3.02 -24.92 10.16
C SER A 155 -2.41 -25.37 8.82
N GLY A 156 -2.84 -24.75 7.71
CA GLY A 156 -2.29 -24.99 6.37
C GLY A 156 -2.84 -24.03 5.32
N LEU A 157 -2.52 -24.29 4.05
CA LEU A 157 -2.91 -23.44 2.92
C LEU A 157 -4.43 -23.21 2.80
N PRO A 158 -5.32 -24.22 2.94
CA PRO A 158 -6.76 -23.98 2.83
C PRO A 158 -7.28 -23.00 3.89
N THR A 159 -6.84 -23.16 5.14
CA THR A 159 -7.22 -22.26 6.24
C THR A 159 -6.60 -20.87 6.09
N LEU A 160 -5.41 -20.77 5.49
CA LEU A 160 -4.78 -19.49 5.16
C LEU A 160 -5.60 -18.73 4.10
N PHE A 161 -6.00 -19.39 3.01
CA PHE A 161 -6.90 -18.80 2.03
C PHE A 161 -8.24 -18.41 2.65
N GLY A 162 -8.75 -19.20 3.60
CA GLY A 162 -9.90 -18.85 4.43
C GLY A 162 -9.71 -17.55 5.21
N ALA A 163 -8.58 -17.38 5.89
CA ALA A 163 -8.26 -16.14 6.63
C ALA A 163 -8.16 -14.91 5.71
N VAL A 164 -7.55 -15.07 4.52
CA VAL A 164 -7.54 -14.01 3.48
C VAL A 164 -8.96 -13.69 3.02
N GLY A 165 -9.79 -14.70 2.77
CA GLY A 165 -11.19 -14.54 2.40
C GLY A 165 -12.02 -13.80 3.46
N VAL A 166 -11.80 -14.09 4.74
CA VAL A 166 -12.42 -13.35 5.87
C VAL A 166 -12.00 -11.89 5.83
N GLY A 167 -10.71 -11.60 5.62
CA GLY A 167 -10.22 -10.23 5.45
C GLY A 167 -10.93 -9.50 4.32
N VAL A 168 -10.97 -10.09 3.12
CA VAL A 168 -11.64 -9.49 1.95
C VAL A 168 -13.13 -9.26 2.21
N ALA A 169 -13.82 -10.22 2.84
CA ALA A 169 -15.24 -10.10 3.17
C ALA A 169 -15.50 -8.97 4.19
N VAL A 170 -14.72 -8.89 5.26
CA VAL A 170 -14.86 -7.84 6.28
C VAL A 170 -14.53 -6.47 5.70
N TRP A 171 -13.47 -6.37 4.89
CA TRP A 171 -13.15 -5.13 4.17
C TRP A 171 -14.31 -4.68 3.27
N GLY A 172 -14.88 -5.58 2.47
CA GLY A 172 -15.99 -5.27 1.57
C GLY A 172 -17.24 -4.81 2.34
N LEU A 173 -17.61 -5.56 3.39
CA LEU A 173 -18.76 -5.22 4.24
C LEU A 173 -18.60 -3.86 4.93
N LEU A 174 -17.44 -3.61 5.56
CA LEU A 174 -17.18 -2.35 6.25
C LEU A 174 -17.07 -1.16 5.27
N SER A 175 -16.55 -1.39 4.07
CA SER A 175 -16.44 -0.33 3.05
C SER A 175 -17.80 0.07 2.48
N VAL A 176 -18.71 -0.89 2.30
CA VAL A 176 -20.10 -0.64 1.89
C VAL A 176 -20.90 0.00 3.04
N ALA A 177 -20.79 -0.53 4.26
CA ALA A 177 -21.48 0.01 5.44
C ALA A 177 -21.00 1.43 5.80
N GLY A 178 -19.71 1.72 5.59
CA GLY A 178 -19.12 3.06 5.76
C GLY A 178 -19.54 4.06 4.68
N GLY A 179 -20.30 3.63 3.66
CA GLY A 179 -20.81 4.48 2.58
C GLY A 179 -19.73 4.98 1.62
N VAL A 180 -18.55 4.35 1.59
CA VAL A 180 -17.44 4.75 0.72
C VAL A 180 -17.45 3.98 -0.60
N LEU A 181 -17.98 2.75 -0.60
CA LEU A 181 -18.20 1.95 -1.79
C LEU A 181 -19.70 1.82 -2.05
N ASP A 182 -20.21 2.41 -3.13
CA ASP A 182 -21.59 2.18 -3.58
C ASP A 182 -21.63 0.93 -4.49
N PRO A 183 -22.26 -0.18 -4.07
CA PRO A 183 -22.35 -1.40 -4.87
C PRO A 183 -22.99 -1.17 -6.24
N ARG A 184 -23.88 -0.16 -6.34
CA ARG A 184 -24.57 0.17 -7.59
C ARG A 184 -23.65 0.82 -8.61
N GLU A 185 -22.64 1.54 -8.16
CA GLU A 185 -21.65 2.18 -9.03
C GLU A 185 -20.68 1.13 -9.58
N VAL A 186 -20.24 0.19 -8.74
CA VAL A 186 -19.40 -0.95 -9.17
C VAL A 186 -20.14 -1.84 -10.17
N ALA A 187 -21.43 -2.12 -9.95
CA ALA A 187 -22.23 -2.92 -10.87
C ALA A 187 -22.42 -2.26 -12.24
N ARG A 188 -22.41 -0.92 -12.32
CA ARG A 188 -22.48 -0.17 -13.59
C ARG A 188 -21.16 -0.13 -14.36
N LEU A 189 -20.03 -0.38 -13.71
CA LEU A 189 -18.71 -0.40 -14.34
C LEU A 189 -18.33 -1.79 -14.88
N LEU A 190 -19.00 -2.85 -14.40
CA LEU A 190 -18.73 -4.24 -14.75
C LEU A 190 -19.77 -4.86 -15.70
N GLY A 191 -20.84 -4.14 -16.03
CA GLY A 191 -21.87 -4.54 -16.99
C GLY A 191 -21.86 -3.64 -18.21
#